data_AF-A0A8C0GK13-F1
#
_entry.id   AF-A0A8C0GK13-F1
#
_cell.length_a   1.000
_cell.length_b   1.000
_cell.length_c   1.000
_cell.angle_alpha   90.00
_cell.angle_beta   90.00
_cell.angle_gamma   90.00
#
_symmetry.space_group_name_H-M   'P 1'
#
loop_
_entity.id
_entity.type
_entity.pdbx_description
1 polymer ?
#
loop_
_entity_poly.entity_id
_entity_poly.type
_entity_poly.pdbx_seq_one_letter_code
_entity_poly.pdbx_strand_id
1 'polypeptide(L)' 'MLLTDFPLTFPLVILFVSLFSSRCCREYQSPPTFCTLDYRPVCGTDGKTYGNKCAFCRDKCKVLDHECRGPV' A
#
# COMPACT_ATOMS: atom_id res chain seq x y z
N MET A 1 16.06 15.53 2.67
CA MET A 1 17.53 15.59 2.74
C MET A 1 17.90 14.97 4.09
N LEU A 2 17.78 13.65 4.23
CA LEU A 2 18.79 12.69 3.78
C LEU A 2 20.17 13.09 4.28
N LEU A 3 20.36 13.03 5.60
CA LEU A 3 21.65 13.19 6.26
C LEU A 3 21.57 12.38 7.56
N THR A 4 22.47 11.50 7.95
CA THR A 4 23.67 10.88 7.38
C THR A 4 24.02 9.75 8.37
N ASP A 5 24.90 8.83 7.96
CA ASP A 5 25.73 7.99 8.84
C ASP A 5 25.07 6.84 9.60
N PHE A 6 25.02 5.65 8.99
CA PHE A 6 25.57 4.47 9.67
C PHE A 6 25.98 3.41 8.63
N PRO A 7 27.26 3.31 8.25
CA PRO A 7 27.74 2.19 7.47
C PRO A 7 27.64 0.95 8.38
N LEU A 8 27.06 -0.14 7.87
CA LEU A 8 27.02 -1.51 8.44
C LEU A 8 25.81 -1.96 9.30
N THR A 9 24.82 -1.12 9.66
CA THR A 9 23.57 -1.62 10.30
C THR A 9 22.43 -1.88 9.31
N PHE A 10 22.56 -1.43 8.07
CA PHE A 10 21.46 -1.37 7.11
C PHE A 10 20.99 -2.67 6.43
N PRO A 11 21.73 -3.82 6.35
CA PRO A 11 21.18 -4.96 5.61
C PRO A 11 19.98 -5.57 6.32
N LEU A 12 19.95 -5.61 7.67
CA LEU A 12 18.84 -6.13 8.45
C LEU A 12 17.67 -5.14 8.55
N VAL A 13 17.93 -3.84 8.63
CA VAL A 13 16.88 -2.81 8.64
C VAL A 13 16.19 -2.72 7.29
N ILE A 14 16.93 -2.83 6.17
CA ILE A 14 16.34 -2.93 4.83
C ILE A 14 15.52 -4.21 4.70
N LEU A 15 15.99 -5.34 5.24
CA LEU A 15 15.20 -6.57 5.29
C LEU A 15 13.90 -6.35 6.07
N PHE A 16 13.96 -5.71 7.25
CA PHE A 16 12.77 -5.37 8.04
C PHE A 16 11.81 -4.43 7.28
N VAL A 17 12.29 -3.33 6.71
CA VAL A 17 11.44 -2.38 5.96
C VAL A 17 10.85 -3.03 4.69
N SER A 18 11.58 -3.95 4.05
CA SER A 18 11.11 -4.70 2.87
C SER A 18 10.12 -5.82 3.23
N LEU A 19 10.24 -6.39 4.43
CA LEU A 19 9.35 -7.44 4.96
C LEU A 19 8.08 -6.86 5.61
N PHE A 20 8.12 -5.62 6.12
CA PHE A 20 6.97 -4.94 6.73
C PHE A 20 6.24 -3.97 5.77
N SER A 21 6.71 -3.79 4.53
CA SER A 21 5.97 -3.06 3.50
C SER A 21 4.88 -3.96 2.90
N SER A 22 3.77 -4.09 3.61
CA SER A 22 2.57 -4.80 3.18
C SER A 22 2.02 -4.17 1.90
N ARG A 23 2.22 -4.83 0.75
CA ARG A 23 1.61 -4.41 -0.52
C ARG A 23 0.13 -4.79 -0.55
N CYS A 24 -0.71 -3.99 0.11
CA CYS A 24 -2.14 -4.30 0.32
C CYS A 24 -2.95 -4.40 -1.00
N CYS A 25 -2.43 -3.83 -2.08
CA CYS A 25 -3.03 -3.85 -3.41
C CYS A 25 -2.21 -4.62 -4.45
N ARG A 26 -1.29 -5.52 -4.04
CA ARG A 26 -0.48 -6.33 -4.98
C ARG A 26 -1.33 -7.16 -5.96
N GLU A 27 -2.55 -7.48 -5.57
CA GLU A 27 -3.52 -8.20 -6.41
C GLU A 27 -3.99 -7.40 -7.62
N TYR A 28 -3.85 -6.07 -7.58
CA TYR A 28 -4.18 -5.17 -8.68
C TYR A 28 -2.90 -4.53 -9.24
N GLN A 29 -2.56 -4.84 -10.49
CA GLN A 29 -1.43 -4.23 -11.20
C GLN A 29 -1.68 -2.75 -11.56
N SER A 30 -2.95 -2.32 -11.53
CA SER A 30 -3.41 -0.97 -11.87
C SER A 30 -4.65 -0.62 -11.05
N PRO A 31 -5.00 0.68 -10.91
CA PRO A 31 -6.22 1.08 -10.22
C PRO A 31 -7.45 0.40 -10.85
N PRO A 32 -8.23 -0.40 -10.09
CA PRO A 32 -9.39 -1.09 -10.63
C PRO A 32 -10.47 -0.08 -11.01
N THR A 33 -10.92 -0.14 -12.27
CA THR A 33 -12.01 0.69 -12.79
C THR A 33 -13.38 0.25 -12.28
N PHE A 34 -13.54 -1.05 -12.04
CA PHE A 34 -14.78 -1.64 -11.55
C PHE A 34 -14.52 -2.50 -10.30
N CYS A 35 -15.44 -2.43 -9.35
CA CYS A 35 -15.42 -3.22 -8.12
C CYS A 35 -16.78 -3.87 -7.92
N THR A 36 -16.79 -5.08 -7.38
CA THR A 36 -18.03 -5.73 -6.95
C THR A 36 -18.63 -4.96 -5.76
N LEU A 37 -19.93 -5.16 -5.53
CA LEU A 37 -20.64 -4.63 -4.37
C LEU A 37 -20.58 -5.57 -3.15
N ASP A 38 -19.65 -6.54 -3.17
CA ASP A 38 -19.42 -7.42 -2.03
C ASP A 38 -18.90 -6.60 -0.85
N TYR A 39 -19.53 -6.72 0.31
CA TYR A 39 -19.21 -5.90 1.47
C TYR A 39 -18.25 -6.65 2.41
N ARG A 40 -16.99 -6.24 2.39
CA ARG A 40 -15.89 -6.76 3.22
C ARG A 40 -15.05 -5.59 3.71
N PRO A 41 -15.49 -4.89 4.77
CA PRO A 41 -14.96 -3.58 5.09
C PRO A 41 -13.46 -3.63 5.44
N VAL A 42 -12.72 -2.64 4.94
CA VAL A 42 -11.29 -2.45 5.22
C VAL A 42 -11.11 -1.09 5.86
N CYS A 43 -10.44 -1.04 7.02
CA CYS A 43 -10.06 0.23 7.64
C CYS A 43 -8.74 0.69 7.01
N GLY A 44 -8.68 1.91 6.50
CA GLY A 44 -7.45 2.53 6.02
C GLY A 44 -6.78 3.37 7.09
N THR A 45 -5.46 3.48 7.00
CA THR A 45 -4.62 4.39 7.80
C THR A 45 -5.03 5.86 7.74
N ASP A 46 -5.79 6.27 6.72
CA ASP A 46 -6.39 7.60 6.62
C ASP A 46 -7.67 7.75 7.46
N GLY A 47 -8.01 6.76 8.28
CA GLY A 47 -9.19 6.75 9.14
C GLY A 47 -10.50 6.51 8.39
N LYS A 48 -10.45 6.14 7.11
CA LYS A 48 -11.63 5.83 6.30
C LYS A 48 -11.88 4.33 6.23
N THR A 49 -13.14 3.94 6.32
CA THR A 49 -13.57 2.56 6.06
C THR A 49 -14.03 2.42 4.61
N TYR A 50 -13.49 1.44 3.92
CA TYR A 50 -13.79 1.13 2.53
C TYR A 50 -14.67 -0.11 2.47
N GLY A 51 -15.69 -0.11 1.63
CA GLY A 51 -16.66 -1.22 1.55
C GLY A 51 -16.04 -2.57 1.17
N ASN A 52 -14.94 -2.56 0.40
CA ASN A 52 -14.11 -3.73 0.13
C ASN A 52 -12.69 -3.35 -0.28
N LYS A 53 -11.83 -4.37 -0.38
CA LYS A 53 -10.42 -4.23 -0.81
C LYS A 53 -10.29 -3.58 -2.19
N CYS A 54 -11.19 -3.85 -3.12
CA CYS A 54 -11.17 -3.25 -4.45
C CYS A 54 -11.40 -1.73 -4.36
N ALA A 55 -12.43 -1.29 -3.62
CA ALA A 55 -12.72 0.12 -3.40
C ALA A 55 -11.57 0.85 -2.70
N PHE A 56 -10.94 0.19 -1.71
CA PHE A 56 -9.71 0.70 -1.08
C PHE A 56 -8.60 0.91 -2.11
N CYS A 57 -8.29 -0.12 -2.90
CA CYS A 57 -7.22 -0.05 -3.89
C CYS A 57 -7.50 0.95 -5.00
N ARG A 58 -8.74 1.11 -5.45
CA ARG A 58 -9.11 2.14 -6.43
C ARG A 58 -8.77 3.54 -5.96
N ASP A 59 -9.04 3.84 -4.69
CA ASP A 59 -8.82 5.17 -4.13
C ASP A 59 -7.34 5.42 -3.79
N LYS A 60 -6.58 4.38 -3.44
CA LYS A 60 -5.15 4.49 -3.09
C LYS A 60 -4.20 4.36 -4.28
N CYS A 61 -4.56 3.61 -5.32
CA CYS A 61 -3.76 3.46 -6.54
C CYS A 61 -3.95 4.67 -7.45
N LYS A 62 -2.87 5.42 -7.72
CA LYS A 62 -2.89 6.54 -8.67
C LYS A 62 -2.24 6.12 -9.99
N VAL A 63 -2.85 6.50 -11.10
CA VAL A 63 -2.34 6.22 -12.47
C VAL A 63 -1.00 6.92 -12.72
N LEU A 64 -0.74 8.06 -12.07
CA LEU A 64 0.47 8.87 -12.25
C LEU A 64 1.77 8.18 -11.83
N ASP A 65 1.70 7.10 -11.05
CA ASP A 65 2.91 6.41 -10.56
C ASP A 65 2.91 4.89 -10.82
N HIS A 66 1.92 4.34 -11.54
CA HIS A 66 1.77 2.90 -11.83
C HIS A 66 2.05 1.95 -10.63
N GLU A 67 1.93 2.45 -9.41
CA GLU A 67 2.42 1.77 -8.22
C GLU A 67 1.39 1.90 -7.11
N CYS A 68 0.76 0.78 -6.81
CA CYS A 68 -0.22 0.65 -5.76
C CYS A 68 0.48 0.46 -4.40
N ARG A 69 0.93 1.57 -3.78
CA ARG A 69 1.48 1.57 -2.43
C ARG A 69 0.56 2.29 -1.45
N GLY A 70 0.07 1.54 -0.46
CA GLY A 70 -0.72 2.08 0.64
C GLY A 70 -0.77 1.09 1.82
N PRO A 71 -0.53 1.55 3.07
CA PRO A 71 -0.78 0.75 4.26
C PRO A 71 -2.29 0.69 4.58
N VAL A 72 -2.74 -0.47 5.07
CA VAL A 72 -4.07 -0.67 5.69
C VAL A 72 -4.05 -0.02 7.06
#